data_AF-A0A2V5YMH0-F1
#
_entry.id   AF-A0A2V5YMH0-F1
#
_cell.length_a   1.000
_cell.length_b   1.000
_cell.length_c   1.000
_cell.angle_alpha   90.00
_cell.angle_beta   90.00
_cell.angle_gamma   90.00
#
_symmetry.space_group_name_H-M   'P 1'
#
loop_
_entity.id
_entity.type
_entity.pdbx_description
1 polymer ?
#
loop_
_entity_poly.entity_id
_entity_poly.type
_entity_poly.pdbx_seq_one_letter_code
_entity_poly.pdbx_strand_id
1 'polypeptide(L)'
;NVKLKTYYARKRKLNEETYPDFYDTDLRQLFGAPAGIKAGAYLRRRRRRLLNAVCQWTNEKKFPVNQLLARLTRRCDELGLHVLNDDPQQDFRVTAFITTLVMNYLFTGKFKRTK
;
A
#
# COMPACT_ATOMS: atom_id res chain seq x y z
N ASN A 1 -15.70 31.47 5.58
CA ASN A 1 -15.17 30.17 6.07
C ASN A 1 -15.26 29.05 5.02
N VAL A 2 -14.59 29.20 3.87
CA VAL A 2 -14.62 28.22 2.75
C VAL A 2 -13.25 27.55 2.50
N LYS A 3 -12.17 28.02 3.16
CA LYS A 3 -10.80 27.57 2.88
C LYS A 3 -10.47 26.16 3.38
N LEU A 4 -10.99 25.72 4.53
CA LEU A 4 -10.65 24.39 5.07
C LEU A 4 -11.37 23.25 4.33
N LYS A 5 -12.69 23.33 4.11
CA LYS A 5 -13.44 22.28 3.39
C LYS A 5 -12.88 22.05 1.98
N THR A 6 -12.54 23.13 1.27
CA THR A 6 -11.97 23.05 -0.08
C THR A 6 -10.53 22.51 -0.09
N TYR A 7 -9.73 22.86 0.93
CA TYR A 7 -8.37 22.32 1.10
C TYR A 7 -8.39 20.81 1.41
N TYR A 8 -9.28 20.35 2.30
CA TYR A 8 -9.46 18.92 2.56
C TYR A 8 -10.13 18.17 1.40
N ALA A 9 -11.03 18.81 0.64
CA ALA A 9 -11.63 18.22 -0.57
C ALA A 9 -10.60 18.05 -1.69
N ARG A 10 -9.70 19.02 -1.89
CA ARG A 10 -8.61 18.94 -2.87
C ARG A 10 -7.53 17.93 -2.44
N LYS A 11 -7.26 17.83 -1.14
CA LYS A 11 -6.40 16.80 -0.51
C LYS A 11 -7.03 15.39 -0.56
N ARG A 12 -8.36 15.28 -0.57
CA ARG A 12 -9.11 14.01 -0.74
C ARG A 12 -9.27 13.59 -2.20
N LYS A 13 -9.48 14.54 -3.13
CA LYS A 13 -9.50 14.26 -4.58
C LYS A 13 -8.17 13.72 -5.11
N LEU A 14 -7.04 14.18 -4.55
CA LEU A 14 -5.73 13.56 -4.81
C LEU A 14 -5.55 12.14 -4.19
N ASN A 15 -6.38 11.76 -3.21
CA ASN A 15 -6.26 10.50 -2.47
C ASN A 15 -7.16 9.38 -3.02
N GLU A 16 -8.22 9.71 -3.76
CA GLU A 16 -9.26 8.75 -4.18
C GLU A 16 -9.26 8.49 -5.70
N GLU A 17 -8.86 9.46 -6.54
CA GLU A 17 -9.03 9.37 -8.00
C GLU A 17 -7.75 9.03 -8.77
N THR A 18 -6.56 9.10 -8.16
CA THR A 18 -5.37 9.27 -9.00
C THR A 18 -4.85 8.01 -9.68
N TYR A 19 -4.85 6.79 -9.14
CA TYR A 19 -4.52 5.62 -9.98
C TYR A 19 -4.90 4.28 -9.32
N PRO A 20 -5.97 3.60 -9.77
CA PRO A 20 -6.18 2.19 -9.44
C PRO A 20 -4.98 1.34 -9.86
N ASP A 21 -4.36 1.70 -10.99
CA ASP A 21 -3.34 0.88 -11.65
C ASP A 21 -1.90 1.22 -11.24
N PHE A 22 -1.67 2.27 -10.43
CA PHE A 22 -0.31 2.75 -10.17
C PHE A 22 0.55 1.74 -9.44
N TYR A 23 -0.07 0.95 -8.56
CA TYR A 23 0.63 -0.11 -7.85
C TYR A 23 0.56 -1.45 -8.58
N ASP A 24 -0.17 -1.58 -9.70
CA ASP A 24 -0.46 -2.88 -10.29
C ASP A 24 0.80 -3.60 -10.77
N THR A 25 1.73 -2.87 -11.40
CA THR A 25 2.99 -3.44 -11.86
C THR A 25 3.78 -4.00 -10.69
N ASP A 26 3.93 -3.22 -9.62
CA ASP A 26 4.65 -3.64 -8.42
C ASP A 26 3.92 -4.79 -7.70
N LEU A 27 2.59 -4.74 -7.63
CA LEU A 27 1.78 -5.78 -7.03
C LEU A 27 1.87 -7.10 -7.83
N ARG A 28 1.86 -7.04 -9.16
CA ARG A 28 2.08 -8.22 -10.02
C ARG A 28 3.49 -8.77 -9.86
N GLN A 29 4.49 -7.92 -9.69
CA GLN A 29 5.86 -8.38 -9.41
C GLN A 29 5.97 -9.03 -8.03
N LEU A 30 5.29 -8.49 -7.03
CA LEU A 30 5.34 -8.95 -5.65
C LEU A 30 4.47 -10.19 -5.39
N PHE A 31 3.35 -10.33 -6.11
CA PHE A 31 2.32 -11.35 -5.89
C PHE A 31 1.94 -12.08 -7.20
N GLY A 32 2.91 -12.27 -8.08
CA GLY A 32 2.73 -12.86 -9.41
C GLY A 32 2.72 -14.40 -9.44
N ALA A 33 2.52 -15.06 -8.30
CA ALA A 33 2.48 -16.51 -8.28
C ALA A 33 1.29 -17.04 -9.12
N PRO A 34 1.43 -18.15 -9.86
CA PRO A 34 0.35 -18.70 -10.67
C PRO A 34 -0.78 -19.29 -9.81
N ALA A 35 -0.46 -19.75 -8.59
CA ALA A 35 -1.39 -20.33 -7.64
C ALA A 35 -0.86 -20.15 -6.21
N GLY A 36 -1.70 -20.46 -5.22
CA GLY A 36 -1.34 -20.43 -3.81
C GLY A 36 -2.35 -19.64 -2.97
N ILE A 37 -1.87 -18.95 -1.96
CA ILE A 37 -2.72 -18.12 -1.10
C ILE A 37 -3.07 -16.84 -1.83
N LYS A 38 -4.35 -16.46 -1.88
CA LYS A 38 -4.77 -15.16 -2.40
C LYS A 38 -4.02 -14.03 -1.70
N ALA A 39 -3.41 -13.13 -2.45
CA ALA A 39 -2.58 -12.05 -1.91
C ALA A 39 -3.37 -11.11 -0.98
N GLY A 40 -4.65 -10.85 -1.26
CA GLY A 40 -5.51 -10.12 -0.34
C GLY A 40 -5.71 -10.84 1.00
N ALA A 41 -5.90 -12.16 0.99
CA ALA A 41 -5.98 -12.95 2.22
C ALA A 41 -4.65 -12.95 2.99
N TYR A 42 -3.54 -13.07 2.27
CA TYR A 42 -2.19 -12.96 2.83
C TYR A 42 -1.98 -11.64 3.58
N LEU A 43 -2.35 -10.52 2.94
CA LEU A 43 -2.23 -9.18 3.51
C LEU A 43 -3.16 -8.97 4.72
N ARG A 44 -4.41 -9.44 4.65
CA ARG A 44 -5.36 -9.34 5.79
C ARG A 44 -4.85 -10.08 7.01
N ARG A 45 -4.36 -11.32 6.84
CA ARG A 45 -3.82 -12.15 7.94
C ARG A 45 -2.65 -11.47 8.65
N ARG A 46 -1.83 -10.72 7.93
CA ARG A 46 -0.60 -10.08 8.43
C ARG A 46 -0.75 -8.59 8.71
N ARG A 47 -1.95 -8.04 8.54
CA ARG A 47 -2.23 -6.60 8.57
C ARG A 47 -1.67 -5.91 9.81
N ARG A 48 -1.92 -6.45 11.01
CA ARG A 48 -1.45 -5.86 12.27
C ARG A 48 0.07 -5.84 12.36
N ARG A 49 0.75 -6.92 11.92
CA ARG A 49 2.21 -7.02 11.96
C ARG A 49 2.85 -6.05 10.97
N LEU A 50 2.35 -6.00 9.73
CA LEU A 50 2.81 -5.06 8.70
C LEU A 50 2.61 -3.61 9.15
N LEU A 51 1.42 -3.28 9.65
CA LEU A 51 1.10 -1.94 10.15
C LEU A 51 2.07 -1.49 11.26
N ASN A 52 2.30 -2.35 12.25
CA ASN A 52 3.19 -2.02 13.37
C ASN A 52 4.64 -1.88 12.91
N ALA A 53 5.13 -2.80 12.08
CA ALA A 53 6.50 -2.75 11.57
C ALA A 53 6.75 -1.47 10.77
N VAL A 54 5.84 -1.13 9.86
CA VAL A 54 5.97 0.07 9.03
C VAL A 54 5.91 1.34 9.89
N CYS A 55 4.90 1.48 10.76
CA CYS A 55 4.76 2.67 11.60
C CYS A 55 5.94 2.87 12.56
N GLN A 56 6.53 1.78 13.07
CA GLN A 56 7.68 1.86 13.97
C GLN A 56 8.88 2.55 13.31
N TRP A 57 9.19 2.21 12.06
CA TRP A 57 10.38 2.72 11.38
C TRP A 57 10.15 4.01 10.58
N THR A 58 8.91 4.33 10.26
CA THR A 58 8.56 5.53 9.47
C THR A 58 8.08 6.70 10.34
N ASN A 59 7.80 6.47 11.63
CA ASN A 59 7.14 7.41 12.53
C ASN A 59 5.76 7.89 12.02
N GLU A 60 5.15 7.13 11.09
CA GLU A 60 3.88 7.48 10.48
C GLU A 60 2.69 7.05 11.33
N LYS A 61 1.60 7.83 11.23
CA LYS A 61 0.36 7.51 11.94
C LYS A 61 -0.22 6.20 11.41
N LYS A 62 -0.76 5.37 12.31
CA LYS A 62 -1.37 4.08 11.94
C LYS A 62 -2.52 4.22 10.94
N PHE A 63 -3.30 5.30 11.03
CA PHE A 63 -4.48 5.49 10.19
C PHE A 63 -4.17 5.56 8.68
N PRO A 64 -3.28 6.44 8.17
CA PRO A 64 -2.95 6.50 6.74
C PRO A 64 -2.30 5.21 6.23
N VAL A 65 -1.42 4.59 7.01
CA VAL A 65 -0.79 3.29 6.65
C VAL A 65 -1.85 2.19 6.55
N ASN A 66 -2.80 2.16 7.48
CA ASN A 66 -3.91 1.22 7.45
C ASN A 66 -4.84 1.43 6.24
N GLN A 67 -5.08 2.68 5.82
CA GLN A 67 -5.81 2.98 4.60
C GLN A 67 -5.07 2.50 3.35
N LEU A 68 -3.75 2.74 3.26
CA LEU A 68 -2.92 2.22 2.18
C LEU A 68 -2.99 0.69 2.10
N LEU A 69 -2.80 0.01 3.23
CA LEU A 69 -2.93 -1.45 3.32
C LEU A 69 -4.30 -1.95 2.85
N ALA A 70 -5.39 -1.25 3.19
CA ALA A 70 -6.73 -1.60 2.71
C ALA A 70 -6.85 -1.47 1.19
N ARG A 71 -6.32 -0.38 0.60
CA ARG A 71 -6.31 -0.18 -0.85
C ARG A 71 -5.51 -1.26 -1.57
N LEU A 72 -4.28 -1.55 -1.12
CA LEU A 72 -3.44 -2.60 -1.70
C LEU A 72 -4.11 -3.97 -1.60
N THR A 73 -4.73 -4.28 -0.45
CA THR A 73 -5.48 -5.53 -0.26
C THR A 73 -6.59 -5.68 -1.29
N ARG A 74 -7.43 -4.64 -1.43
CA ARG A 74 -8.53 -4.63 -2.41
C ARG A 74 -8.01 -4.80 -3.83
N ARG A 75 -6.91 -4.10 -4.16
CA ARG A 75 -6.33 -4.18 -5.50
C ARG A 75 -5.77 -5.56 -5.83
N CYS A 76 -5.14 -6.22 -4.86
CA CYS A 76 -4.72 -7.61 -5.00
C CYS A 76 -5.90 -8.57 -5.27
N ASP A 77 -7.05 -8.34 -4.63
CA ASP A 77 -8.26 -9.15 -4.87
C ASP A 77 -8.82 -8.90 -6.28
N GLU A 78 -8.88 -7.64 -6.73
CA GLU A 78 -9.34 -7.24 -8.07
C GLU A 78 -8.46 -7.83 -9.19
N LEU A 79 -7.14 -7.89 -8.95
CA LEU A 79 -6.17 -8.45 -9.89
C LEU A 79 -6.04 -9.98 -9.83
N GLY A 80 -6.68 -10.64 -8.86
CA GLY A 80 -6.60 -12.09 -8.68
C GLY A 80 -5.19 -12.60 -8.35
N LEU A 81 -4.41 -11.82 -7.58
CA LEU A 81 -3.01 -12.13 -7.28
C LEU A 81 -2.83 -13.20 -6.20
N HIS A 82 -1.72 -13.93 -6.28
CA HIS A 82 -1.42 -15.06 -5.39
C HIS A 82 0.01 -15.04 -4.87
N VAL A 83 0.21 -15.75 -3.76
CA VAL A 83 1.47 -15.89 -3.04
C VAL A 83 1.74 -17.36 -2.81
N LEU A 84 2.96 -17.79 -3.13
CA LEU A 84 3.45 -19.11 -2.76
C LEU A 84 3.56 -19.20 -1.24
N ASN A 85 3.03 -20.27 -0.65
CA ASN A 85 2.91 -20.41 0.81
C ASN A 85 4.26 -20.61 1.52
N ASP A 86 5.30 -20.93 0.78
CA ASP A 86 6.61 -21.40 1.25
C ASP A 86 7.72 -20.37 1.07
N ASP A 87 7.47 -19.15 0.57
CA ASP A 87 8.51 -18.12 0.45
C ASP A 87 8.72 -17.40 1.81
N PRO A 88 9.82 -17.69 2.55
CA PRO A 88 10.10 -17.05 3.83
C PRO A 88 10.46 -15.57 3.69
N GLN A 89 10.87 -15.11 2.50
CA GLN A 89 11.25 -13.73 2.24
C GLN A 89 10.06 -12.84 1.88
N GLN A 90 8.90 -13.42 1.61
CA GLN A 90 7.75 -12.66 1.14
C GLN A 90 7.32 -11.56 2.13
N ASP A 91 7.37 -11.87 3.42
CA ASP A 91 7.06 -10.91 4.48
C ASP A 91 8.02 -9.72 4.50
N PHE A 92 9.30 -9.98 4.22
CA PHE A 92 10.33 -8.95 4.12
C PHE A 92 10.09 -8.05 2.90
N ARG A 93 9.88 -8.63 1.72
CA ARG A 93 9.62 -7.89 0.47
C ARG A 93 8.37 -7.02 0.57
N VAL A 94 7.29 -7.57 1.14
CA VAL A 94 6.03 -6.85 1.35
C VAL A 94 6.24 -5.68 2.32
N THR A 95 6.95 -5.89 3.43
CA THR A 95 7.22 -4.82 4.40
C THR A 95 8.08 -3.72 3.80
N ALA A 96 9.14 -4.08 3.06
CA ALA A 96 10.00 -3.12 2.35
C ALA A 96 9.19 -2.30 1.35
N PHE A 97 8.37 -2.95 0.51
CA PHE A 97 7.51 -2.28 -0.46
C PHE A 97 6.55 -1.28 0.21
N ILE A 98 5.84 -1.69 1.27
CA ILE A 98 4.91 -0.79 1.97
C ILE A 98 5.67 0.37 2.61
N THR A 99 6.82 0.12 3.23
CA THR A 99 7.67 1.18 3.81
C THR A 99 8.10 2.18 2.74
N THR A 100 8.55 1.71 1.57
CA THR A 100 8.90 2.55 0.43
C THR A 100 7.72 3.38 -0.03
N LEU A 101 6.53 2.81 -0.14
CA LEU A 101 5.32 3.57 -0.49
C LEU A 101 4.98 4.61 0.57
N VAL A 102 5.01 4.24 1.84
CA VAL A 102 4.72 5.13 2.96
C VAL A 102 5.72 6.29 2.96
N MET A 103 7.02 6.02 2.87
CA MET A 103 8.06 7.06 2.89
C MET A 103 8.06 7.90 1.62
N ASN A 104 7.85 7.32 0.43
CA ASN A 104 7.80 8.08 -0.82
C ASN A 104 6.55 8.94 -0.95
N TYR A 105 5.41 8.49 -0.38
CA TYR A 105 4.12 9.15 -0.50
C TYR A 105 3.82 10.13 0.64
N LEU A 106 4.19 9.80 1.88
CA LEU A 106 3.87 10.62 3.05
C LEU A 106 4.86 11.77 3.28
N PHE A 107 6.12 11.67 2.84
CA PHE A 107 7.09 12.79 2.95
C PHE A 107 6.84 13.95 1.98
N THR A 108 6.18 13.71 0.86
CA THR A 108 6.25 14.65 -0.28
C THR A 108 4.91 15.25 -0.67
N GLY A 109 3.78 14.59 -0.38
CA GLY A 109 2.50 14.93 -1.01
C GLY A 109 2.54 14.94 -2.55
N LYS A 110 3.63 14.43 -3.17
CA LYS A 110 3.93 14.42 -4.60
C LYS A 110 4.98 13.35 -4.87
N PHE A 111 4.75 12.44 -5.81
CA PHE A 111 5.86 11.66 -6.38
C PHE A 111 6.93 12.62 -6.92
N LYS A 112 8.06 12.79 -6.21
CA LYS A 112 9.27 13.29 -6.85
C LYS A 112 9.77 12.16 -7.74
N ARG A 113 9.31 12.14 -9.00
CA ARG A 113 10.20 11.72 -10.07
C ARG A 113 11.17 12.88 -10.29
N THR A 114 12.32 12.84 -9.64
CA THR A 114 13.47 13.57 -10.16
C THR A 114 13.86 12.91 -11.48
N LYS A 115 13.98 13.74 -12.51
CA LYS A 115 14.40 13.38 -13.87
C LYS A 115 15.75 12.67 -13.86
#